data_AF-A0A0B3AQJ8-F1
#
_entry.id   AF-A0A0B3AQJ8-F1
#
_cell.length_a   1.000
_cell.length_b   1.000
_cell.length_c   1.000
_cell.angle_alpha   90.00
_cell.angle_beta   90.00
_cell.angle_gamma   90.00
#
_symmetry.space_group_name_H-M   'P 1'
#
loop_
_entity.id
_entity.type
_entity.pdbx_description
1 polymer ?
#
loop_
_entity_poly.entity_id
_entity_poly.type
_entity_poly.pdbx_seq_one_letter_code
_entity_poly.pdbx_strand_id
1 'polypeptide(L)'
;MEEIIENINEFLDSGEDNLKKERFNASATDFFKAIVVTCDYLIYSKIKIFPKNHSQRFSLLSRHFKEIYSKVSELFQIYVKSYNFKIKKEDTIKIREYARYLKSFINKE
;
A
#
# COMPACT_ATOMS: atom_id res chain seq x y z
N MET A 1 -3.63 -15.03 -9.05
CA MET A 1 -3.70 -14.54 -7.65
C MET A 1 -2.33 -14.66 -6.99
N GLU A 2 -1.61 -15.77 -7.17
CA GLU A 2 -0.23 -15.94 -6.71
C GLU A 2 0.71 -14.82 -7.18
N GLU A 3 0.70 -14.47 -8.48
CA GLU A 3 1.51 -13.36 -9.02
C GLU A 3 1.27 -12.01 -8.31
N ILE A 4 0.03 -11.74 -7.86
CA ILE A 4 -0.31 -10.52 -7.12
C ILE A 4 0.33 -10.56 -5.73
N ILE A 5 0.32 -11.73 -5.08
CA ILE A 5 0.92 -11.94 -3.77
C ILE A 5 2.45 -11.83 -3.86
N GLU A 6 3.05 -12.42 -4.90
CA GLU A 6 4.48 -12.27 -5.17
C GLU A 6 4.87 -10.80 -5.35
N ASN A 7 4.10 -10.04 -6.14
CA ASN A 7 4.36 -8.61 -6.35
C ASN A 7 4.19 -7.79 -5.05
N ILE A 8 3.23 -8.15 -4.19
CA ILE A 8 3.10 -7.55 -2.85
C ILE A 8 4.36 -7.82 -2.01
N ASN A 9 4.87 -9.05 -2.05
CA ASN A 9 6.09 -9.43 -1.33
C ASN A 9 7.31 -8.67 -1.85
N GLU A 10 7.48 -8.60 -3.17
CA GLU A 10 8.57 -7.87 -3.81
C GLU A 10 8.59 -6.40 -3.38
N PHE A 11 7.43 -5.72 -3.38
CA PHE A 11 7.36 -4.33 -2.93
C PHE A 11 7.65 -4.15 -1.44
N LEU A 12 7.22 -5.10 -0.59
CA LEU A 12 7.56 -5.05 0.83
C LEU A 12 9.07 -5.23 1.04
N ASP A 13 9.68 -6.20 0.38
CA ASP A 13 11.11 -6.48 0.50
C ASP A 13 11.97 -5.32 -0.03
N SER A 14 11.59 -4.73 -1.18
CA SER A 14 12.20 -3.50 -1.70
C SER A 14 12.04 -2.33 -0.74
N GLY A 15 10.86 -2.19 -0.14
CA GLY A 15 10.59 -1.16 0.88
C GLY A 15 11.51 -1.30 2.09
N GLU A 16 11.75 -2.52 2.58
CA GLU A 16 12.65 -2.80 3.70
C GLU A 16 14.12 -2.54 3.34
N ASP A 17 14.57 -2.95 2.16
CA ASP A 17 15.93 -2.68 1.69
C ASP A 17 16.19 -1.17 1.60
N ASN A 18 15.27 -0.42 0.99
CA ASN A 18 15.35 1.04 0.92
C ASN A 18 15.30 1.68 2.31
N LEU A 19 14.53 1.12 3.26
CA LEU A 19 14.47 1.63 4.63
C LEU A 19 15.82 1.45 5.35
N LYS A 20 16.45 0.28 5.22
CA LYS A 20 17.78 -0.02 5.80
C LYS A 20 18.86 0.91 5.26
N LYS A 21 18.76 1.28 3.98
CA LYS A 21 19.66 2.22 3.29
C LYS A 21 19.32 3.69 3.53
N GLU A 22 18.35 3.99 4.41
CA GLU A 22 17.86 5.34 4.72
C GLU A 22 17.31 6.11 3.51
N ARG A 23 16.88 5.38 2.47
CA ARG A 23 16.25 5.92 1.26
C ARG A 23 14.75 6.09 1.50
N PHE A 24 14.38 6.97 2.43
CA PHE A 24 13.02 7.06 2.96
C PHE A 24 11.94 7.31 1.90
N ASN A 25 12.20 8.16 0.91
CA ASN A 25 11.26 8.41 -0.18
C ASN A 25 11.00 7.16 -1.04
N ALA A 26 12.07 6.45 -1.43
CA ALA A 26 11.98 5.21 -2.19
C ALA A 26 11.27 4.11 -1.37
N SER A 27 11.65 3.99 -0.11
CA SER A 27 11.04 3.04 0.83
C SER A 27 9.53 3.27 1.00
N ALA A 28 9.11 4.52 1.22
CA ALA A 28 7.68 4.85 1.30
C ALA A 28 6.94 4.60 -0.01
N THR A 29 7.60 4.85 -1.15
CA THR A 29 7.03 4.56 -2.47
C THR A 29 6.75 3.08 -2.62
N ASP A 30 7.71 2.22 -2.28
CA ASP A 30 7.55 0.77 -2.41
C ASP A 30 6.53 0.21 -1.42
N PHE A 31 6.56 0.63 -0.15
CA PHE A 31 5.52 0.23 0.80
C PHE A 31 4.12 0.68 0.36
N PHE A 32 3.99 1.86 -0.25
CA PHE A 32 2.70 2.31 -0.75
C PHE A 32 2.24 1.53 -1.98
N LYS A 33 3.16 1.09 -2.86
CA LYS A 33 2.82 0.12 -3.93
C LYS A 33 2.30 -1.18 -3.35
N ALA A 34 2.92 -1.73 -2.30
CA ALA A 34 2.42 -2.92 -1.61
C ALA A 34 1.00 -2.73 -1.05
N ILE A 35 0.72 -1.58 -0.42
CA ILE A 35 -0.63 -1.21 0.04
C ILE A 35 -1.62 -1.21 -1.12
N VAL A 36 -1.26 -0.56 -2.23
CA VAL A 36 -2.12 -0.43 -3.41
C VAL A 36 -2.45 -1.79 -4.03
N VAL A 37 -1.45 -2.64 -4.25
CA VAL A 37 -1.66 -3.98 -4.83
C VAL A 37 -2.45 -4.86 -3.87
N THR A 38 -2.23 -4.74 -2.56
CA THR A 38 -3.05 -5.44 -1.55
C THR A 38 -4.49 -4.97 -1.57
N CYS A 39 -4.75 -3.66 -1.73
CA CYS A 39 -6.10 -3.15 -1.90
C CYS A 39 -6.78 -3.72 -3.15
N ASP A 40 -6.06 -3.81 -4.28
CA ASP A 40 -6.58 -4.39 -5.51
C ASP A 40 -6.92 -5.88 -5.33
N TYR A 41 -6.07 -6.63 -4.63
CA TYR A 41 -6.35 -8.01 -4.22
C TYR A 41 -7.65 -8.10 -3.41
N LEU A 42 -7.79 -7.31 -2.33
CA LEU A 42 -8.96 -7.36 -1.44
C LEU A 42 -10.26 -6.99 -2.17
N ILE A 43 -10.23 -5.95 -3.00
CA ILE A 43 -11.36 -5.55 -3.84
C ILE A 43 -11.73 -6.70 -4.78
N TYR A 44 -10.76 -7.30 -5.47
CA TYR A 44 -11.03 -8.40 -6.38
C TYR A 44 -11.58 -9.63 -5.64
N SER A 45 -11.01 -10.01 -4.51
CA SER A 45 -11.51 -11.13 -3.70
C SER A 45 -12.97 -10.94 -3.29
N LYS A 46 -13.37 -9.70 -2.94
CA LYS A 46 -14.71 -9.38 -2.45
C LYS A 46 -15.76 -9.20 -3.55
N ILE A 47 -15.45 -8.46 -4.62
CA ILE A 47 -16.43 -8.02 -5.63
C ILE A 47 -16.04 -8.36 -7.07
N LYS A 48 -14.93 -9.08 -7.28
CA LYS A 48 -14.45 -9.56 -8.61
C LYS A 48 -14.19 -8.44 -9.63
N ILE A 49 -13.81 -7.26 -9.16
CA ILE A 49 -13.44 -6.10 -9.99
C ILE A 49 -11.98 -5.73 -9.74
N PHE A 50 -11.21 -5.57 -10.82
CA PHE A 50 -9.90 -4.93 -10.75
C PHE A 50 -10.01 -3.42 -11.00
N PRO A 51 -9.51 -2.57 -10.08
CA PRO A 51 -9.49 -1.12 -10.31
C PRO A 51 -8.54 -0.75 -11.46
N LYS A 52 -8.98 0.16 -12.33
CA LYS A 52 -8.21 0.61 -13.50
C LYS A 52 -7.26 1.78 -13.21
N ASN A 53 -7.51 2.50 -12.11
CA ASN A 53 -6.73 3.67 -11.72
C ASN A 53 -6.95 4.00 -10.23
N HIS A 54 -6.18 4.95 -9.70
CA HIS A 54 -6.29 5.38 -8.30
C HIS A 54 -7.70 5.88 -7.95
N SER A 55 -8.31 6.72 -8.77
CA SER A 55 -9.66 7.26 -8.48
C SER A 55 -10.69 6.15 -8.30
N GLN A 56 -10.70 5.17 -9.21
CA GLN A 56 -11.58 4.01 -9.10
C GLN A 56 -11.27 3.17 -7.86
N ARG A 57 -9.99 2.93 -7.55
CA ARG A 57 -9.57 2.19 -6.36
C ARG A 57 -10.09 2.84 -5.08
N PHE A 58 -9.86 4.15 -4.91
CA PHE A 58 -10.33 4.90 -3.74
C PHE A 58 -11.87 4.91 -3.64
N SER A 59 -12.58 5.00 -4.77
CA SER A 59 -14.04 4.90 -4.81
C SER A 59 -14.56 3.52 -4.39
N LEU A 60 -13.90 2.44 -4.81
CA LEU A 60 -14.27 1.09 -4.41
C LEU A 60 -13.95 0.82 -2.94
N LEU A 61 -12.79 1.29 -2.45
CA LEU A 61 -12.43 1.22 -1.03
C LEU A 61 -13.45 1.96 -0.17
N SER A 62 -13.86 3.18 -0.53
CA SER A 62 -14.81 3.95 0.29
C SER A 62 -16.19 3.29 0.41
N ARG A 63 -16.61 2.55 -0.63
CA ARG A 63 -17.89 1.83 -0.65
C ARG A 63 -17.86 0.51 0.10
N HIS A 64 -16.77 -0.25 -0.04
CA HIS A 64 -16.72 -1.65 0.41
C HIS A 64 -15.78 -1.89 1.60
N PHE A 65 -14.81 -1.00 1.84
CA PHE A 65 -13.75 -1.16 2.83
C PHE A 65 -13.47 0.16 3.57
N LYS A 66 -14.48 0.73 4.23
CA LYS A 66 -14.42 2.09 4.82
C LYS A 66 -13.21 2.32 5.73
N GLU A 67 -12.85 1.35 6.56
CA GLU A 67 -11.70 1.44 7.45
C GLU A 67 -10.38 1.49 6.67
N ILE A 68 -10.23 0.62 5.67
CA ILE A 68 -9.07 0.62 4.77
C ILE A 68 -8.99 1.94 4.01
N TYR A 69 -10.10 2.40 3.45
CA TYR A 69 -10.18 3.69 2.75
C TYR A 69 -9.66 4.84 3.61
N SER A 70 -10.16 4.97 4.84
CA SER A 70 -9.78 6.06 5.74
C SER A 70 -8.27 6.11 5.94
N LYS A 71 -7.65 4.94 6.18
CA LYS A 71 -6.21 4.89 6.46
C LYS A 71 -5.34 5.01 5.22
N VAL A 72 -5.74 4.39 4.10
CA VAL A 72 -5.03 4.54 2.83
C VAL A 72 -5.08 6.00 2.34
N SER A 73 -6.20 6.70 2.55
CA SER A 73 -6.33 8.12 2.16
C SER A 73 -5.39 9.02 2.96
N GLU A 74 -5.25 8.79 4.27
CA GLU A 74 -4.27 9.49 5.11
C GLU A 74 -2.83 9.25 4.62
N LEU A 75 -2.46 7.98 4.41
CA LEU A 75 -1.11 7.60 3.97
C LEU A 75 -0.80 8.07 2.55
N PHE A 76 -1.81 8.20 1.69
CA PHE A 76 -1.64 8.72 0.33
C PHE A 76 -1.10 10.16 0.33
N GLN A 77 -1.48 10.98 1.31
CA GLN A 77 -0.94 12.34 1.42
C GLN A 77 0.57 12.33 1.70
N ILE A 78 1.03 11.40 2.55
CA ILE A 78 2.46 11.21 2.84
C ILE A 78 3.20 10.71 1.59
N TYR A 79 2.61 9.73 0.90
CA TYR A 79 3.14 9.18 -0.34
C TYR A 79 3.31 10.26 -1.42
N VAL A 80 2.27 11.06 -1.69
CA VAL A 80 2.33 12.13 -2.69
C VAL A 80 3.41 13.17 -2.33
N LYS A 81 3.57 13.48 -1.05
CA LYS A 81 4.63 14.38 -0.57
C LYS A 81 6.03 13.86 -0.90
N SER A 82 6.24 12.55 -0.90
CA SER A 82 7.54 11.91 -1.15
C SER A 82 8.08 12.13 -2.57
N TYR A 83 7.24 12.53 -3.53
CA TYR A 83 7.67 12.86 -4.88
C TYR A 83 8.47 14.16 -4.96
N ASN A 84 8.08 15.16 -4.17
CA ASN A 84 8.63 16.51 -4.26
C ASN A 84 9.50 16.87 -3.05
N PHE A 85 9.35 16.16 -1.93
CA PHE A 85 10.03 16.49 -0.68
C PHE A 85 10.64 15.24 -0.04
N LYS A 86 11.78 15.42 0.64
CA LYS A 86 12.31 14.39 1.54
C LYS A 86 11.33 14.17 2.68
N ILE A 87 10.93 12.92 2.88
CA ILE A 87 10.10 12.52 4.02
C ILE A 87 11.00 11.93 5.12
N LYS A 88 10.47 11.93 6.34
CA LYS A 88 11.20 11.42 7.51
C LYS A 88 10.98 9.93 7.69
N LYS A 89 11.89 9.30 8.43
CA LYS A 89 11.81 7.88 8.79
C LYS A 89 10.47 7.52 9.44
N GLU A 90 9.95 8.38 10.30
CA GLU A 90 8.69 8.13 11.02
C GLU A 90 7.50 8.02 10.07
N ASP A 91 7.47 8.83 9.02
CA ASP A 91 6.44 8.80 8.00
C ASP A 91 6.54 7.53 7.14
N THR A 92 7.76 7.12 6.79
CA THR A 92 8.00 5.83 6.12
C THR A 92 7.57 4.65 6.99
N ILE A 93 7.85 4.68 8.30
CA ILE A 93 7.45 3.62 9.23
C ILE A 93 5.92 3.50 9.30
N LYS A 94 5.17 4.62 9.32
CA LYS A 94 3.69 4.57 9.31
C LYS A 94 3.16 3.82 8.09
N ILE A 95 3.72 4.08 6.91
CA ILE A 95 3.33 3.39 5.67
C ILE A 95 3.70 1.90 5.75
N ARG A 96 4.91 1.57 6.23
CA ARG A 96 5.37 0.18 6.41
C ARG A 96 4.45 -0.62 7.32
N GLU A 97 4.15 -0.12 8.51
CA GLU A 97 3.32 -0.83 9.48
C GLU A 97 1.93 -1.13 8.89
N TYR A 98 1.37 -0.18 8.16
CA TYR A 98 0.08 -0.38 7.52
C TYR A 98 0.14 -1.35 6.33
N ALA A 99 1.22 -1.33 5.55
CA ALA A 99 1.44 -2.30 4.48
C ALA A 99 1.49 -3.75 5.02
N ARG A 100 2.21 -3.95 6.13
CA ARG A 100 2.29 -5.24 6.84
C ARG A 100 0.95 -5.66 7.44
N TYR A 101 0.23 -4.71 8.06
CA TYR A 101 -1.12 -4.93 8.56
C TYR A 101 -2.06 -5.40 7.44
N LEU A 102 -2.07 -4.73 6.29
CA LEU A 102 -2.89 -5.13 5.14
C LEU A 102 -2.51 -6.51 4.59
N LYS A 103 -1.22 -6.83 4.50
CA LYS A 103 -0.78 -8.16 4.07
C LYS A 103 -1.30 -9.28 4.99
N SER A 104 -1.51 -9.00 6.28
CA SER A 104 -2.04 -10.01 7.22
C SER A 104 -3.46 -10.50 6.90
N PHE A 105 -4.22 -9.78 6.07
CA PHE A 105 -5.54 -10.21 5.62
C PHE A 105 -5.47 -11.28 4.52
N ILE A 106 -4.37 -11.33 3.77
CA ILE A 106 -4.19 -12.31 2.69
C ILE A 106 -3.92 -13.70 3.27
N ASN A 107 -3.19 -13.79 4.38
CA ASN A 107 -2.81 -15.06 5.01
C ASN A 107 -3.92 -15.68 5.88
N LYS A 108 -5.09 -15.04 5.98
CA LYS A 108 -6.22 -15.49 6.82
C LYS A 108 -7.37 -16.11 6.01
N GLU A 109 -7.32 -16.03 4.68
CA GLU A 109 -8.22 -16.72 3.76
C GLU A 109 -7.59 -18.02 3.26
#